data_AF-A0A3S1R166-F1
#
_entry.id   AF-A0A3S1R166-F1
#
_cell.length_a   1.000
_cell.length_b   1.000
_cell.length_c   1.000
_cell.angle_alpha   90.00
_cell.angle_beta   90.00
_cell.angle_gamma   90.00
#
_symmetry.space_group_name_H-M   'P 1'
#
loop_
_entity.id
_entity.type
_entity.pdbx_description
1 polymer ?
#
loop_
_entity_poly.entity_id
_entity_poly.type
_entity_poly.pdbx_seq_one_letter_code
_entity_poly.pdbx_strand_id
1 'polypeptide(L)'
;MSRMKSIAAGIGLAALLTTTAAYAGDPASCKAVRLSDVGWTDIQATTGLASVLLTALGYEPQTIQLSVPVTYASLKNKDLDVFLGNWMPSMTNDIKDYTADGSVETISTNLTGAGYGIVVPTYVADAGVKTLTDLGKFKDKFNGKIYG
;
A
#
# COMPACT_ATOMS: atom_id res chain seq x y z
N MET A 1 -65.34 -15.42 1.25
CA MET A 1 -63.99 -16.03 1.31
C MET A 1 -63.00 -15.47 0.29
N SER A 2 -63.41 -14.99 -0.90
CA SER A 2 -62.50 -14.45 -1.93
C SER A 2 -61.85 -13.09 -1.59
N ARG A 3 -62.60 -12.16 -0.97
CA ARG A 3 -62.07 -10.84 -0.56
C ARG A 3 -61.00 -10.90 0.55
N MET A 4 -61.09 -11.87 1.46
CA MET A 4 -60.12 -12.06 2.54
C MET A 4 -58.74 -12.53 2.02
N LYS A 5 -58.73 -13.36 0.97
CA LYS A 5 -57.50 -13.82 0.30
C LYS A 5 -56.81 -12.68 -0.47
N SER A 6 -57.59 -11.74 -1.00
CA SER A 6 -57.07 -10.57 -1.73
C SER A 6 -56.39 -9.56 -0.80
N ILE A 7 -56.91 -9.40 0.43
CA ILE A 7 -56.33 -8.50 1.44
C ILE A 7 -55.04 -9.09 2.03
N ALA A 8 -55.00 -10.41 2.29
CA ALA A 8 -53.79 -11.08 2.77
C ALA A 8 -52.64 -11.05 1.74
N ALA A 9 -52.95 -11.14 0.44
CA ALA A 9 -51.96 -11.02 -0.63
C ALA A 9 -51.39 -9.60 -0.77
N GLY A 10 -52.20 -8.55 -0.52
CA GLY A 10 -51.76 -7.15 -0.56
C GLY A 10 -50.81 -6.77 0.60
N ILE A 11 -51.02 -7.34 1.79
CA ILE A 11 -50.16 -7.09 2.96
C ILE A 11 -48.80 -7.81 2.81
N GLY A 12 -48.77 -8.99 2.22
CA GLY A 12 -47.52 -9.71 1.93
C GLY A 12 -46.61 -8.98 0.93
N LEU A 13 -47.19 -8.33 -0.08
CA LEU A 13 -46.43 -7.57 -1.08
C LEU A 13 -45.89 -6.23 -0.52
N ALA A 14 -46.61 -5.60 0.42
CA ALA A 14 -46.14 -4.39 1.10
C ALA A 14 -44.99 -4.68 2.10
N ALA A 15 -44.98 -5.84 2.74
CA ALA A 15 -43.90 -6.28 3.62
C ALA A 15 -42.59 -6.61 2.86
N LEU A 16 -42.71 -7.07 1.61
CA LEU A 16 -41.58 -7.33 0.71
C LEU A 16 -40.92 -6.04 0.17
N LEU A 17 -41.61 -4.90 0.20
CA LEU A 17 -41.08 -3.60 -0.24
C LEU A 17 -40.33 -2.84 0.86
N THR A 18 -40.44 -3.27 2.12
CA THR A 18 -39.79 -2.61 3.27
C THR A 18 -38.47 -3.24 3.69
N THR A 19 -38.11 -4.40 3.16
CA THR A 19 -36.85 -5.08 3.48
C THR A 19 -35.93 -5.04 2.26
N THR A 20 -34.81 -4.32 2.40
CA THR A 20 -33.73 -4.09 1.42
C THR A 20 -33.81 -2.78 0.63
N ALA A 21 -33.75 -1.65 1.36
CA ALA A 21 -32.76 -0.66 0.94
C ALA A 21 -31.41 -1.39 1.00
N ALA A 22 -30.96 -1.93 -0.13
CA ALA A 22 -29.61 -2.41 -0.27
C ALA A 22 -28.70 -1.21 0.01
N TYR A 23 -28.09 -1.18 1.19
CA TYR A 23 -27.00 -0.26 1.49
C TYR A 23 -25.84 -0.66 0.59
N ALA A 24 -25.79 -0.11 -0.62
CA ALA A 24 -24.70 -0.29 -1.58
C ALA A 24 -23.45 0.52 -1.19
N GLY A 25 -23.22 0.70 0.11
CA GLY A 25 -22.05 1.38 0.65
C GLY A 25 -21.14 0.38 1.34
N ASP A 26 -19.84 0.66 1.33
CA ASP A 26 -18.87 -0.15 2.04
C ASP A 26 -19.13 -0.15 3.55
N PRO A 27 -18.71 -1.21 4.28
CA PRO A 27 -18.73 -1.22 5.73
C PRO A 27 -18.05 0.03 6.32
N ALA A 28 -18.55 0.53 7.45
CA ALA A 28 -17.97 1.72 8.10
C ALA A 28 -16.47 1.56 8.44
N SER A 29 -16.00 0.32 8.68
CA SER A 29 -14.59 0.00 8.88
C SER A 29 -13.71 0.30 7.67
N CYS A 30 -14.26 0.32 6.46
CA CYS A 30 -13.55 0.60 5.23
C CYS A 30 -13.46 2.11 4.94
N LYS A 31 -14.19 2.95 5.68
CA LYS A 31 -14.22 4.39 5.44
C LYS A 31 -12.85 5.02 5.69
N ALA A 32 -12.19 4.65 6.78
CA ALA A 32 -10.82 5.05 7.05
C ALA A 32 -9.86 4.10 6.33
N VAL A 33 -9.03 4.63 5.43
CA VAL A 33 -8.01 3.84 4.73
C VAL A 33 -6.64 4.20 5.30
N ARG A 34 -6.01 3.30 6.04
CA ARG A 34 -4.75 3.55 6.75
C ARG A 34 -3.57 3.17 5.85
N LEU A 35 -2.87 4.19 5.37
CA LEU A 35 -1.75 4.08 4.45
C LEU A 35 -0.42 4.25 5.20
N SER A 36 0.58 3.44 4.83
CA SER A 36 1.95 3.65 5.29
C SER A 36 2.73 4.57 4.34
N ASP A 37 3.54 5.43 4.94
CA ASP A 37 4.58 6.23 4.28
C ASP A 37 5.92 5.96 4.99
N VAL A 38 6.98 5.69 4.24
CA VAL A 38 8.32 5.41 4.82
C VAL A 38 9.26 6.61 4.79
N GLY A 39 8.77 7.76 4.34
CA GLY A 39 9.47 9.05 4.35
C GLY A 39 10.31 9.35 3.11
N TRP A 40 10.30 8.48 2.10
CA TRP A 40 10.93 8.78 0.81
C TRP A 40 10.02 9.67 -0.05
N THR A 41 10.62 10.51 -0.88
CA THR A 41 9.84 11.47 -1.69
C THR A 41 8.90 10.79 -2.68
N ASP A 42 9.30 9.65 -3.25
CA ASP A 42 8.48 8.86 -4.17
C ASP A 42 7.26 8.23 -3.47
N ILE A 43 7.44 7.67 -2.27
CA ILE A 43 6.32 7.10 -1.51
C ILE A 43 5.38 8.20 -0.99
N GLN A 44 5.90 9.35 -0.57
CA GLN A 44 5.10 10.53 -0.21
C GLN A 44 4.20 10.97 -1.38
N ALA A 45 4.78 11.04 -2.59
CA ALA A 45 4.03 11.43 -3.77
C ALA A 45 2.94 10.42 -4.15
N THR A 46 3.26 9.12 -4.15
CA THR A 46 2.31 8.06 -4.53
C THR A 46 1.20 7.87 -3.50
N THR A 47 1.53 7.89 -2.20
CA THR A 47 0.55 7.84 -1.10
C THR A 47 -0.29 9.11 -1.05
N GLY A 48 0.29 10.28 -1.32
CA GLY A 48 -0.44 11.55 -1.44
C GLY A 48 -1.45 11.52 -2.58
N LEU A 49 -1.05 11.03 -3.77
CA LEU A 49 -1.96 10.87 -4.90
C LEU A 49 -3.11 9.91 -4.56
N ALA A 50 -2.80 8.74 -3.97
CA ALA A 50 -3.83 7.79 -3.53
C ALA A 50 -4.80 8.42 -2.52
N SER A 51 -4.29 9.21 -1.58
CA SER A 51 -5.10 9.91 -0.58
C SER A 51 -6.06 10.93 -1.23
N VAL A 52 -5.59 11.69 -2.21
CA VAL A 52 -6.45 12.62 -2.97
C VAL A 52 -7.59 11.88 -3.68
N LEU A 53 -7.27 10.76 -4.33
CA LEU A 53 -8.27 9.94 -5.02
C LEU A 53 -9.27 9.30 -4.05
N LEU A 54 -8.79 8.72 -2.95
CA LEU A 54 -9.64 8.13 -1.90
C LEU A 54 -10.59 9.17 -1.29
N THR A 55 -10.08 10.38 -1.03
CA THR A 55 -10.90 11.50 -0.54
C THR A 55 -11.99 11.87 -1.55
N ALA A 56 -11.65 11.96 -2.84
CA ALA A 56 -12.61 12.27 -3.90
C ALA A 56 -13.70 11.19 -4.06
N LEU A 57 -13.38 9.93 -3.70
CA LEU A 57 -14.31 8.80 -3.69
C LEU A 57 -15.15 8.70 -2.41
N GLY A 58 -14.93 9.58 -1.41
CA GLY A 58 -15.71 9.63 -0.17
C GLY A 58 -15.12 8.85 1.01
N TYR A 59 -13.88 8.35 0.88
CA TYR A 59 -13.12 7.74 1.98
C TYR A 59 -12.35 8.79 2.79
N GLU A 60 -11.81 8.38 3.93
CA GLU A 60 -11.02 9.18 4.87
C GLU A 60 -9.61 8.58 4.99
N PRO A 61 -8.70 8.87 4.05
CA PRO A 61 -7.35 8.33 4.09
C PRO A 61 -6.56 8.88 5.29
N GLN A 62 -5.79 8.01 5.94
CA GLN A 62 -4.92 8.34 7.06
C GLN A 62 -3.51 7.84 6.75
N THR A 63 -2.55 8.76 6.64
CA THR A 63 -1.16 8.39 6.36
C THR A 63 -0.36 8.36 7.66
N ILE A 64 0.36 7.25 7.88
CA ILE A 64 1.20 7.05 9.07
C ILE A 64 2.64 6.83 8.60
N GLN A 65 3.57 7.63 9.13
CA GLN A 65 4.98 7.48 8.80
C GLN A 65 5.63 6.38 9.65
N LEU A 66 6.15 5.33 9.01
CA LEU A 66 6.71 4.14 9.65
C LEU A 66 7.98 3.68 8.91
N SER A 67 8.83 2.88 9.56
CA SER A 67 9.91 2.18 8.83
C SER A 67 9.36 0.93 8.14
N VAL A 68 10.03 0.44 7.09
CA VAL A 68 9.61 -0.75 6.33
C VAL A 68 9.31 -1.98 7.23
N PRO A 69 10.15 -2.35 8.21
CA PRO A 69 9.83 -3.48 9.08
C PRO A 69 8.56 -3.26 9.91
N VAL A 70 8.33 -2.04 10.38
CA VAL A 70 7.14 -1.70 11.16
C VAL A 70 5.90 -1.67 10.27
N THR A 71 6.01 -1.17 9.03
CA THR A 71 4.93 -1.22 8.04
C THR A 71 4.37 -2.63 7.86
N TYR A 72 5.22 -3.63 7.61
CA TYR A 72 4.75 -5.00 7.44
C TYR A 72 4.19 -5.62 8.73
N ALA A 73 4.81 -5.35 9.87
CA ALA A 73 4.27 -5.78 11.16
C ALA A 73 2.88 -5.18 11.44
N SER A 74 2.67 -3.90 11.13
CA SER A 74 1.39 -3.22 11.27
C SER A 74 0.34 -3.72 10.28
N LEU A 75 0.69 -4.08 9.04
CA LEU A 75 -0.23 -4.74 8.12
C LEU A 75 -0.70 -6.09 8.67
N LYS A 76 0.23 -6.91 9.17
CA LYS A 76 -0.09 -8.20 9.80
C LYS A 76 -1.02 -8.06 11.01
N ASN A 77 -0.77 -7.05 11.84
CA ASN A 77 -1.60 -6.76 13.02
C ASN A 77 -2.92 -6.08 12.69
N LYS A 78 -3.17 -5.74 11.41
CA LYS A 78 -4.33 -4.98 10.94
C LYS A 78 -4.40 -3.58 11.53
N ASP A 79 -3.24 -2.98 11.85
CA ASP A 79 -3.09 -1.58 12.22
C ASP A 79 -2.96 -0.66 10.99
N LEU A 80 -2.61 -1.24 9.83
CA LEU A 80 -2.59 -0.61 8.52
C LEU A 80 -3.44 -1.41 7.52
N ASP A 81 -3.83 -0.74 6.43
CA ASP A 81 -4.57 -1.36 5.33
C ASP A 81 -3.73 -1.45 4.05
N VAL A 82 -2.95 -0.41 3.73
CA VAL A 82 -2.28 -0.29 2.43
C VAL A 82 -0.84 0.22 2.56
N PHE A 83 0.07 -0.39 1.81
CA PHE A 83 1.42 0.11 1.58
C PHE A 83 1.74 0.09 0.08
N LEU A 84 2.07 1.26 -0.49
CA LEU A 84 2.35 1.41 -1.92
C LEU A 84 3.85 1.32 -2.27
N GLY A 85 4.72 1.17 -1.26
CA GLY A 85 6.17 1.26 -1.39
C GLY A 85 6.90 -0.09 -1.33
N ASN A 86 6.27 -1.19 -1.73
CA ASN A 86 6.92 -2.51 -1.78
C ASN A 86 7.91 -2.58 -2.97
N TRP A 87 9.18 -2.26 -2.72
CA TRP A 87 10.24 -2.26 -3.72
C TRP A 87 10.84 -3.65 -3.93
N MET A 88 10.43 -4.31 -5.02
CA MET A 88 10.98 -5.61 -5.43
C MET A 88 12.09 -5.47 -6.47
N PRO A 89 13.16 -6.29 -6.40
CA PRO A 89 13.36 -7.43 -5.50
C PRO A 89 14.01 -7.09 -4.14
N SER A 90 14.38 -5.83 -3.88
CA SER A 90 15.14 -5.44 -2.68
C SER A 90 14.46 -5.79 -1.35
N MET A 91 13.12 -5.74 -1.30
CA MET A 91 12.34 -6.03 -0.09
C MET A 91 11.90 -7.49 0.03
N THR A 92 12.45 -8.41 -0.78
CA THR A 92 12.06 -9.84 -0.74
C THR A 92 12.12 -10.42 0.66
N ASN A 93 13.19 -10.11 1.41
CA ASN A 93 13.34 -10.61 2.78
C ASN A 93 12.42 -9.95 3.79
N ASP A 94 11.97 -8.73 3.54
CA ASP A 94 11.05 -8.01 4.41
C ASP A 94 9.62 -8.54 4.29
N ILE A 95 9.18 -8.92 3.08
CA ILE A 95 7.78 -9.31 2.82
C ILE A 95 7.51 -10.83 2.85
N LYS A 96 8.50 -11.66 2.51
CA LYS A 96 8.29 -13.09 2.19
C LYS A 96 7.45 -13.86 3.23
N ASP A 97 7.73 -13.66 4.52
CA ASP A 97 7.10 -14.43 5.59
C ASP A 97 5.63 -14.01 5.77
N TYR A 98 5.34 -12.72 5.56
CA TYR A 98 3.99 -12.16 5.63
C TYR A 98 3.11 -12.58 4.45
N THR A 99 3.70 -12.73 3.26
CA THR A 99 2.98 -13.30 2.12
C THR A 99 2.79 -14.81 2.26
N ALA A 100 3.76 -15.51 2.86
CA ALA A 100 3.69 -16.97 3.06
C ALA A 100 2.64 -17.36 4.12
N ASP A 101 2.49 -16.55 5.18
CA ASP A 101 1.45 -16.76 6.20
C ASP A 101 0.09 -16.13 5.84
N GLY A 102 0.01 -15.43 4.70
CA GLY A 102 -1.22 -14.81 4.19
C GLY A 102 -1.68 -13.57 4.95
N SER A 103 -0.84 -13.03 5.85
CA SER A 103 -1.17 -11.80 6.57
C SER A 103 -1.03 -10.53 5.73
N VAL A 104 -0.27 -10.58 4.63
CA VAL A 104 -0.10 -9.49 3.68
C VAL A 104 -0.25 -10.02 2.26
N GLU A 105 -1.03 -9.31 1.44
CA GLU A 105 -1.25 -9.65 0.04
C GLU A 105 -0.62 -8.59 -0.87
N THR A 106 -0.08 -9.02 -2.02
CA THR A 106 0.33 -8.12 -3.09
C THR A 106 -0.78 -8.00 -4.11
N ILE A 107 -1.34 -6.81 -4.27
CA ILE A 107 -2.51 -6.58 -5.13
C ILE A 107 -2.13 -6.36 -6.59
N SER A 108 -1.16 -5.48 -6.85
CA SER A 108 -0.73 -5.14 -8.22
C SER A 108 0.65 -4.48 -8.24
N THR A 109 1.25 -4.43 -9.42
CA THR A 109 2.45 -3.63 -9.68
C THR A 109 2.05 -2.21 -10.06
N ASN A 110 2.47 -1.22 -9.27
CA ASN A 110 2.15 0.19 -9.52
C ASN A 110 3.23 0.94 -10.34
N LEU A 111 4.47 0.43 -10.39
CA LEU A 111 5.59 1.03 -11.11
C LEU A 111 6.53 -0.04 -11.66
N THR A 112 7.03 0.14 -12.88
CA THR A 112 8.05 -0.70 -13.51
C THR A 112 9.19 0.15 -14.06
N GLY A 113 10.35 -0.46 -14.33
CA GLY A 113 11.51 0.22 -14.90
C GLY A 113 12.29 1.11 -13.92
N ALA A 114 11.96 1.07 -12.62
CA ALA A 114 12.69 1.79 -11.60
C ALA A 114 14.05 1.12 -11.29
N GLY A 115 15.07 1.95 -11.04
CA GLY A 115 16.40 1.50 -10.65
C GLY A 115 16.66 1.76 -9.17
N TYR A 116 17.18 0.76 -8.46
CA TYR A 116 17.61 0.88 -7.07
C TYR A 116 18.95 0.18 -6.86
N GLY A 117 19.91 0.88 -6.25
CA GLY A 117 21.25 0.35 -6.03
C GLY A 117 22.27 1.43 -5.71
N ILE A 118 23.53 1.00 -5.55
CA ILE A 118 24.64 1.92 -5.31
C ILE A 118 24.89 2.75 -6.57
N VAL A 119 24.92 4.07 -6.37
CA VAL A 119 25.25 5.05 -7.40
C VAL A 119 26.43 5.89 -6.94
N VAL A 120 27.12 6.48 -7.91
CA VAL A 120 28.19 7.45 -7.65
C VAL A 120 27.96 8.70 -8.50
N PRO A 121 28.38 9.89 -8.04
CA PRO A 121 28.40 11.08 -8.87
C PRO A 121 29.27 10.91 -10.13
N THR A 122 28.96 11.64 -11.20
CA THR A 122 29.70 11.56 -12.47
C THR A 122 31.21 11.73 -12.30
N TYR A 123 31.66 12.66 -11.48
CA TYR A 123 33.10 12.89 -11.24
C TYR A 123 33.79 11.69 -10.56
N VAL A 124 33.08 10.90 -9.76
CA VAL A 124 33.60 9.67 -9.13
C VAL A 124 33.68 8.56 -10.18
N ALA A 125 32.69 8.46 -11.05
CA ALA A 125 32.73 7.54 -12.17
C ALA A 125 33.90 7.87 -13.10
N ASP A 126 34.10 9.13 -13.47
CA ASP A 126 35.19 9.58 -14.35
C ASP A 126 36.57 9.38 -13.72
N ALA A 127 36.66 9.39 -12.39
CA ALA A 127 37.86 9.02 -11.65
C ALA A 127 38.15 7.50 -11.62
N GLY A 128 37.31 6.67 -12.26
CA GLY A 128 37.56 5.24 -12.47
C GLY A 128 36.64 4.28 -11.72
N VAL A 129 35.63 4.76 -10.99
CA VAL A 129 34.64 3.90 -10.32
C VAL A 129 33.50 3.56 -11.28
N LYS A 130 33.65 2.49 -12.05
CA LYS A 130 32.65 2.11 -13.08
C LYS A 130 31.82 0.90 -12.70
N THR A 131 32.29 0.10 -11.75
CA THR A 131 31.66 -1.13 -11.28
C THR A 131 31.70 -1.24 -9.75
N LEU A 132 30.86 -2.10 -9.17
CA LEU A 132 30.85 -2.32 -7.71
C LEU A 132 32.20 -2.82 -7.18
N THR A 133 32.97 -3.56 -7.98
CA THR A 133 34.29 -4.07 -7.58
C THR A 133 35.35 -2.97 -7.53
N ASP A 134 35.10 -1.81 -8.17
CA ASP A 134 35.99 -0.66 -8.10
C ASP A 134 35.91 0.06 -6.76
N LEU A 135 34.76 -0.01 -6.06
CA LEU A 135 34.57 0.69 -4.76
C LEU A 135 35.65 0.33 -3.75
N GLY A 136 36.03 -0.95 -3.68
CA GLY A 136 37.08 -1.43 -2.78
C GLY A 136 38.47 -0.88 -3.12
N LYS A 137 38.77 -0.63 -4.40
CA LYS A 137 40.06 -0.07 -4.86
C LYS A 137 40.24 1.37 -4.39
N PHE A 138 39.14 2.09 -4.18
CA PHE A 138 39.12 3.48 -3.75
C PHE A 138 38.65 3.66 -2.30
N LYS A 139 38.68 2.61 -1.47
CA LYS A 139 38.21 2.61 -0.07
C LYS A 139 38.67 3.84 0.71
N ASP A 140 39.95 4.18 0.62
CA ASP A 140 40.54 5.31 1.37
C ASP A 140 39.94 6.66 0.94
N LYS A 141 39.60 6.80 -0.35
CA LYS A 141 38.93 8.00 -0.88
C LYS A 141 37.47 8.12 -0.42
N PHE A 142 36.84 7.00 -0.06
CA PHE A 142 35.50 6.95 0.52
C PHE A 142 35.51 6.91 2.05
N ASN A 143 36.69 6.98 2.69
CA ASN A 143 36.86 6.79 4.13
C ASN A 143 36.25 5.45 4.62
N GLY A 144 36.15 4.46 3.74
CA GLY A 144 35.48 3.18 4.03
C GLY A 144 33.98 3.30 4.35
N LYS A 145 33.28 4.34 3.88
CA LYS A 145 31.85 4.58 4.13
C LYS A 145 30.99 4.41 2.88
N ILE A 146 29.77 3.93 3.08
CA ILE A 146 28.66 3.96 2.12
C ILE A 146 27.50 4.67 2.81
N TYR A 147 26.81 5.57 2.11
CA TYR A 147 25.65 6.30 2.62
C TYR A 147 24.38 5.65 2.06
N GLY A 148 23.43 5.35 2.94
CA GLY A 148 22.12 4.79 2.62
C GLY A 148 21.07 5.30 3.59
#